data_AF-A0A9W6WQ19-F1
#
_entry.id   AF-A0A9W6WQ19-F1
#
_cell.length_a   1.000
_cell.length_b   1.000
_cell.length_c   1.000
_cell.angle_alpha   90.00
_cell.angle_beta   90.00
_cell.angle_gamma   90.00
#
_symmetry.space_group_name_H-M   'P 1'
#
loop_
_entity.id
_entity.type
_entity.pdbx_description
1 polymer ?
#
loop_
_entity_poly.entity_id
_entity_poly.type
_entity_poly.pdbx_seq_one_letter_code
_entity_poly.pdbx_strand_id
1 'polypeptide(L)'
;MNEGFQAFGDLMQSRSRTTLSYRPQVNGQQEQSVKVMIQTVRAFVEGPLLADWDDIAEKMVHAINNSRDTTRRETPFYLVYGCDAQSTLTSMTSTIQKDPLNSADATQWRLEAN
;
A
#
# COMPACT_ATOMS: atom_id res chain seq x y z
N MET A 1 25.46 1.37 10.83
CA MET A 1 24.81 2.46 10.08
C MET A 1 25.89 3.42 9.61
N ASN A 2 25.98 3.69 8.31
CA ASN A 2 27.02 4.56 7.75
C ASN A 2 26.78 6.03 8.20
N GLU A 3 27.86 6.79 8.41
CA GLU A 3 27.88 8.22 8.73
C GLU A 3 26.92 9.05 7.88
N GLY A 4 26.86 8.81 6.56
CA GLY A 4 25.94 9.55 5.69
C GLY A 4 24.46 9.38 6.07
N PHE A 5 24.05 8.17 6.46
CA PHE A 5 22.68 7.92 6.92
C PHE A 5 22.42 8.48 8.31
N GLN A 6 23.45 8.56 9.18
CA GLN A 6 23.32 9.18 10.49
C GLN A 6 23.12 10.70 10.35
N ALA A 7 23.97 11.35 9.56
CA ALA A 7 23.86 12.79 9.29
C ALA A 7 22.51 13.17 8.67
N PHE A 8 21.99 12.34 7.75
CA PHE A 8 20.65 12.54 7.20
C PHE A 8 19.54 12.37 8.26
N GLY A 9 19.66 11.36 9.13
CA GLY A 9 18.74 11.15 10.24
C GLY A 9 18.71 12.36 11.18
N ASP A 10 19.88 12.88 11.54
CA ASP A 10 20.02 14.06 12.39
C ASP A 10 19.38 15.31 11.75
N LEU A 11 19.62 15.52 10.44
CA LEU A 11 19.00 16.61 9.68
C LEU A 11 17.47 16.52 9.70
N MET A 12 16.93 15.32 9.51
CA MET A 12 15.49 15.06 9.51
C MET A 12 14.90 14.90 10.92
N GLN A 13 15.71 15.06 11.97
CA GLN A 13 15.35 14.80 13.38
C GLN A 13 14.75 13.41 13.61
N SER A 14 15.18 12.44 12.81
CA SER A 14 14.68 11.06 12.82
C SER A 14 15.58 10.16 13.66
N ARG A 15 14.98 9.28 14.46
CA ARG A 15 15.71 8.29 15.25
C ARG A 15 15.73 6.94 14.53
N SER A 16 16.92 6.52 14.14
CA SER A 16 17.13 5.16 13.63
C SER A 16 17.04 4.13 14.77
N ARG A 17 16.37 3.00 14.51
CA ARG A 17 16.35 1.83 15.40
C ARG A 17 16.89 0.62 14.66
N THR A 18 18.00 0.10 15.14
CA THR A 18 18.60 -1.12 14.59
C THR A 18 18.04 -2.35 15.27
N THR A 19 17.68 -3.36 14.47
CA THR A 19 17.41 -4.71 14.99
C THR A 19 18.72 -5.47 15.19
N LEU A 20 18.74 -6.41 16.13
CA LEU A 20 19.89 -7.29 16.30
C LEU A 20 20.07 -8.14 15.04
N SER A 21 21.32 -8.42 14.68
CA SER A 21 21.67 -9.31 13.56
C SER A 21 20.91 -10.63 13.63
N TYR A 22 20.44 -11.10 12.48
CA TYR A 22 19.71 -12.37 12.31
C TYR A 22 18.42 -12.51 13.16
N ARG A 23 17.81 -11.39 13.56
CA ARG A 23 16.49 -11.36 14.22
C ARG A 23 15.47 -10.56 13.41
N PRO A 24 15.11 -11.03 12.20
CA PRO A 24 14.28 -10.23 11.32
C PRO A 24 12.81 -10.19 11.79
N GLN A 25 12.41 -11.10 12.70
CA GLN A 25 11.09 -11.10 13.38
C GLN A 25 10.84 -9.83 14.20
N VAL A 26 11.90 -9.15 14.67
CA VAL A 26 11.79 -7.86 15.38
C VAL A 26 11.29 -6.76 14.44
N ASN A 27 11.36 -6.98 13.13
CA ASN A 27 10.83 -6.11 12.09
C ASN A 27 9.72 -6.79 11.26
N GLY A 28 8.91 -7.64 11.90
CA GLY A 28 7.93 -8.49 11.22
C GLY A 28 6.92 -7.75 10.34
N GLN A 29 6.58 -6.49 10.67
CA GLN A 29 5.73 -5.67 9.80
C GLN A 29 6.41 -5.37 8.45
N GLN A 30 7.71 -5.05 8.47
CA GLN A 30 8.48 -4.83 7.25
C GLN A 30 8.70 -6.14 6.49
N GLU A 31 8.94 -7.26 7.17
CA GLU A 31 9.04 -8.56 6.50
C GLU A 31 7.73 -8.91 5.77
N GLN A 32 6.60 -8.66 6.42
CA GLN A 32 5.29 -8.89 5.83
C GLN A 32 5.03 -7.97 4.63
N SER A 33 5.40 -6.68 4.71
CA SER A 33 5.25 -5.77 3.56
C SER A 33 6.14 -6.19 2.39
N VAL A 34 7.37 -6.65 2.65
CA VAL A 34 8.27 -7.22 1.62
C VAL A 34 7.67 -8.46 0.98
N LYS A 35 7.06 -9.36 1.77
CA LYS A 35 6.39 -10.55 1.24
C LYS A 35 5.24 -10.18 0.30
N VAL A 36 4.42 -9.19 0.66
CA VAL A 36 3.34 -8.68 -0.20
C VAL A 36 3.91 -8.08 -1.47
N MET A 37 4.95 -7.24 -1.38
CA MET A 37 5.61 -6.67 -2.55
C MET A 37 6.11 -7.76 -3.52
N ILE A 38 6.79 -8.79 -3.03
CA ILE A 38 7.29 -9.89 -3.88
C ILE A 38 6.14 -10.63 -4.57
N GLN A 39 5.04 -10.89 -3.86
CA GLN A 39 3.87 -11.55 -4.44
C GLN A 39 3.24 -10.69 -5.55
N THR A 40 3.08 -9.40 -5.32
CA THR A 40 2.56 -8.47 -6.33
C THR A 40 3.50 -8.38 -7.53
N VAL A 41 4.81 -8.26 -7.31
CA VAL A 41 5.82 -8.28 -8.39
C VAL A 41 5.66 -9.52 -9.27
N ARG A 42 5.53 -10.72 -8.68
CA ARG A 42 5.35 -11.96 -9.47
C ARG A 42 4.11 -11.91 -10.34
N ALA A 43 2.98 -11.43 -9.79
CA ALA A 43 1.73 -11.31 -10.54
C ALA A 43 1.85 -10.35 -11.74
N PHE A 44 2.66 -9.29 -11.63
CA PHE A 44 2.88 -8.34 -12.73
C PHE A 44 3.91 -8.85 -13.77
N VAL A 45 4.94 -9.58 -13.34
CA VAL A 45 6.01 -10.11 -14.22
C VAL A 45 5.56 -11.33 -15.03
N GLU A 46 4.60 -12.12 -14.53
CA GLU A 46 4.06 -13.29 -15.22
C GLU A 46 3.13 -12.92 -16.41
N GLY A 47 2.75 -11.65 -16.55
CA GLY A 47 1.97 -11.15 -17.68
C GLY A 47 2.84 -10.87 -18.93
N PRO A 48 2.31 -11.03 -20.15
CA PRO A 48 3.05 -10.79 -21.41
C PRO A 48 3.45 -9.32 -21.67
N LEU A 49 3.16 -8.42 -20.73
CA LEU A 49 3.44 -6.99 -20.76
C LEU A 49 4.46 -6.69 -19.66
N LEU A 50 5.72 -7.12 -19.84
CA LEU A 50 6.86 -6.57 -19.11
C LEU A 50 7.08 -5.13 -19.61
N ALA A 51 6.15 -4.26 -19.23
CA ALA A 51 6.25 -2.83 -19.37
C ALA A 51 7.33 -2.30 -18.43
N ASP A 52 7.84 -1.13 -18.76
CA ASP A 52 8.86 -0.41 -18.03
C ASP A 52 8.65 -0.48 -16.51
N TRP A 53 9.72 -0.75 -15.76
CA TRP A 53 9.66 -0.77 -14.30
C TRP A 53 9.25 0.59 -13.73
N ASP A 54 9.61 1.67 -14.42
CA ASP A 54 9.21 3.02 -14.05
C ASP A 54 7.68 3.18 -14.13
N ASP A 55 7.02 2.51 -15.08
CA ASP A 55 5.55 2.53 -15.23
C ASP A 55 4.82 1.58 -14.26
N ILE A 56 5.44 0.43 -13.94
CA ILE A 56 4.80 -0.61 -13.13
C ILE A 56 4.97 -0.34 -11.62
N ALA A 57 6.07 0.28 -11.19
CA ALA A 57 6.35 0.51 -9.77
C ALA A 57 5.26 1.35 -9.09
N GLU A 58 4.83 2.45 -9.73
CA GLU A 58 3.77 3.31 -9.20
C GLU A 58 2.44 2.56 -9.08
N LYS A 59 2.07 1.81 -10.13
CA LYS A 59 0.82 1.01 -10.16
C LYS A 59 0.82 -0.07 -9.08
N MET A 60 1.97 -0.69 -8.84
CA MET A 60 2.13 -1.70 -7.79
C MET A 60 1.96 -1.07 -6.39
N VAL A 61 2.61 0.06 -6.13
CA VAL A 61 2.47 0.77 -4.84
C VAL A 61 1.02 1.20 -4.63
N HIS A 62 0.36 1.70 -5.68
CA HIS A 62 -1.06 2.05 -5.64
C HIS A 62 -1.94 0.83 -5.31
N ALA A 63 -1.72 -0.32 -5.95
CA ALA A 63 -2.46 -1.54 -5.70
C ALA A 63 -2.27 -2.04 -4.26
N ILE A 64 -1.03 -2.06 -3.75
CA ILE A 64 -0.73 -2.50 -2.38
C ILE A 64 -1.39 -1.59 -1.35
N ASN A 65 -1.31 -0.27 -1.52
CA ASN A 65 -1.86 0.70 -0.57
C ASN A 65 -3.40 0.75 -0.56
N ASN A 66 -4.05 0.32 -1.65
CA ASN A 66 -5.51 0.32 -1.79
C ASN A 66 -6.14 -1.07 -1.71
N SER A 67 -5.35 -2.12 -1.49
CA SER A 67 -5.87 -3.46 -1.25
C SER A 67 -6.39 -3.62 0.18
N ARG A 68 -7.48 -4.37 0.36
CA ARG A 68 -8.02 -4.74 1.67
C ARG A 68 -7.02 -5.59 2.45
N ASP A 69 -6.59 -5.10 3.61
CA ASP A 69 -5.91 -5.92 4.62
C ASP A 69 -6.94 -6.89 5.22
N THR A 70 -6.65 -8.20 5.19
CA THR A 70 -7.59 -9.23 5.63
C THR A 70 -7.83 -9.24 7.13
N THR A 71 -6.88 -8.75 7.93
CA THR A 71 -6.98 -8.70 9.39
C THR A 71 -7.67 -7.41 9.83
N ARG A 72 -7.24 -6.26 9.30
CA ARG A 72 -7.81 -4.94 9.63
C ARG A 72 -9.13 -4.68 8.94
N ARG A 73 -9.43 -5.43 7.88
CA ARG A 73 -10.60 -5.24 7.01
C ARG A 73 -10.70 -3.82 6.46
N GLU A 74 -9.55 -3.16 6.27
CA GLU A 74 -9.40 -1.79 5.78
C GLU A 74 -8.22 -1.66 4.82
N THR A 75 -8.13 -0.55 4.06
CA THR A 75 -6.97 -0.29 3.18
C THR A 75 -5.92 0.51 3.95
N PRO A 76 -4.62 0.26 3.73
CA PRO A 76 -3.57 1.12 4.28
C PRO A 76 -3.78 2.61 3.96
N PHE A 77 -4.24 2.94 2.75
CA PHE A 77 -4.53 4.32 2.34
C PHE A 77 -5.61 4.97 3.22
N TYR A 78 -6.73 4.28 3.44
CA TYR A 78 -7.81 4.78 4.28
C TYR A 78 -7.35 4.98 5.73
N LEU A 79 -6.53 4.07 6.27
CA LEU A 79 -6.01 4.20 7.64
C LEU A 79 -5.07 5.40 7.83
N VAL A 80 -4.41 5.86 6.77
CA VAL A 80 -3.51 7.02 6.81
C VAL A 80 -4.26 8.33 6.59
N TYR A 81 -5.18 8.37 5.63
CA TYR A 81 -5.81 9.61 5.17
C TYR A 81 -7.27 9.80 5.62
N GLY A 82 -7.92 8.77 6.13
CA GLY A 82 -9.33 8.80 6.53
C GLY A 82 -10.33 8.85 5.38
N CYS A 83 -9.88 8.65 4.14
CA CYS A 83 -10.71 8.60 2.94
C CYS A 83 -10.20 7.56 1.96
N ASP A 84 -11.09 7.08 1.08
CA ASP A 84 -10.70 6.15 0.03
C ASP A 84 -9.97 6.87 -1.10
N ALA A 85 -8.98 6.22 -1.71
CA ALA A 85 -8.35 6.75 -2.89
C ALA A 85 -9.38 6.83 -4.03
N GLN A 86 -9.50 8.01 -4.64
CA GLN A 86 -10.38 8.22 -5.79
C GLN A 86 -9.56 8.63 -6.99
N SER A 87 -9.78 7.98 -8.12
CA SER A 87 -9.28 8.48 -9.40
C SER A 87 -9.99 9.77 -9.78
N THR A 88 -9.38 10.61 -10.61
CA THR A 88 -10.04 11.82 -11.16
C THR A 88 -11.37 11.46 -11.81
N LEU A 89 -11.42 10.34 -12.53
CA LEU A 89 -12.65 9.85 -13.16
C LEU A 89 -13.70 9.45 -12.12
N THR A 90 -13.30 8.75 -11.05
CA THR A 90 -14.20 8.38 -9.94
C THR A 90 -14.74 9.61 -9.22
N SER A 91 -13.90 10.62 -9.01
CA SER A 91 -14.29 11.87 -8.37
C SER A 91 -15.27 12.66 -9.25
N MET A 92 -15.02 12.75 -10.55
CA MET A 92 -15.91 13.42 -11.51
C MET A 92 -17.24 12.70 -11.71
N THR A 93 -17.25 11.37 -11.63
CA THR A 93 -18.46 10.53 -11.80
C THR A 93 -19.24 10.32 -10.51
N SER A 94 -18.71 10.75 -9.35
CA SER A 94 -19.36 10.58 -8.03
C SER A 94 -20.72 11.28 -7.90
N THR A 95 -21.01 12.25 -8.76
CA THR A 95 -22.30 12.96 -8.87
C THR A 95 -23.35 12.20 -9.68
N ILE A 96 -22.93 11.20 -10.47
CA ILE A 96 -23.83 10.31 -11.19
C ILE A 96 -24.19 9.20 -10.20
N GLN A 97 -25.47 9.09 -9.84
CA GLN A 97 -25.97 8.12 -8.86
C GLN A 97 -25.37 6.73 -9.12
N LYS A 98 -24.41 6.32 -8.28
CA LYS A 98 -23.89 4.96 -8.27
C LYS A 98 -24.86 4.11 -7.48
N ASP A 99 -25.37 3.06 -8.13
CA ASP A 99 -26.17 2.03 -7.47
C ASP A 99 -25.29 1.34 -6.41
N PRO A 100 -25.59 1.47 -5.10
CA PRO A 100 -24.68 1.04 -4.03
C PRO A 100 -24.32 -0.45 -4.14
N LEU A 101 -25.24 -1.27 -4.64
CA LEU A 101 -25.11 -2.72 -4.73
C LEU A 101 -24.10 -3.20 -5.78
N ASN A 102 -23.78 -2.38 -6.77
CA ASN A 102 -22.93 -2.77 -7.92
C ASN A 102 -21.57 -2.08 -7.94
N SER A 103 -21.26 -1.24 -6.95
CA SER A 103 -19.92 -0.66 -6.82
C SER A 103 -19.02 -1.59 -6.02
N ALA A 104 -17.96 -2.11 -6.64
CA ALA A 104 -16.84 -2.76 -5.95
C ALA A 104 -16.00 -1.74 -5.15
N ASP A 105 -16.66 -0.75 -4.55
CA ASP A 105 -16.07 0.33 -3.80
C ASP A 105 -15.81 -0.11 -2.37
N ALA A 106 -14.86 0.58 -1.78
CA ALA A 106 -14.53 0.44 -0.39
C ALA A 106 -15.68 0.86 0.58
N THR A 107 -16.89 1.11 0.12
CA THR A 107 -18.03 1.30 1.02
C THR A 107 -18.73 -0.02 1.34
N GLN A 108 -18.78 -0.97 0.39
CA GLN A 108 -19.56 -2.21 0.53
C GLN A 108 -18.98 -3.17 1.58
N TRP A 109 -17.70 -3.54 1.47
CA TRP A 109 -16.99 -4.35 2.48
C TRP A 109 -17.00 -3.80 3.91
N ARG A 110 -17.18 -2.49 4.11
CA ARG A 110 -17.29 -1.84 5.43
C ARG A 110 -18.70 -1.98 6.00
N LEU A 111 -19.72 -1.89 5.14
CA LEU A 111 -21.10 -2.17 5.53
C LEU A 111 -21.30 -3.64 5.89
N GLU A 112 -20.63 -4.56 5.21
CA GLU A 112 -20.66 -6.01 5.52
C GLU A 112 -19.92 -6.39 6.82
N ALA A 113 -19.05 -5.51 7.33
CA ALA A 113 -18.24 -5.79 8.51
C ALA A 113 -18.88 -5.32 9.83
N ASN A 114 -19.94 -4.50 9.76
CA ASN A 114 -20.74 -4.01 10.90
C ASN A 114 -22.03 -4.81 11.06
#